data_AF-A0A1Z5HPI3-F1
#
_entry.id   AF-A0A1Z5HPI3-F1
#
_cell.length_a   1.000
_cell.length_b   1.000
_cell.length_c   1.000
_cell.angle_alpha   90.00
_cell.angle_beta   90.00
_cell.angle_gamma   90.00
#
_symmetry.space_group_name_H-M   'P 1'
#
loop_
_entity.id
_entity.type
_entity.pdbx_description
1 polymer ?
#
loop_
_entity_poly.entity_id
_entity_poly.type
_entity_poly.pdbx_seq_one_letter_code
_entity_poly.pdbx_strand_id
1 'polypeptide(L)' 'MTILFVIGLLLIFTFSFSLAWYLSYYRIPVQSRVFRTIGLLVLGTFIFLTTTLLTLIVIWPPIA' A
#
# COMPACT_ATOMS: atom_id res chain seq x y z
N MET A 1 1.35 -6.04 22.35
CA MET A 1 0.50 -6.39 21.19
C MET A 1 0.19 -5.17 20.32
N THR A 2 -0.38 -4.10 20.88
CA THR A 2 -0.75 -2.88 20.15
C THR A 2 0.42 -2.16 19.46
N ILE A 3 1.60 -2.12 20.09
CA ILE A 3 2.79 -1.46 19.53
C ILE A 3 3.28 -2.17 18.26
N LEU A 4 3.37 -3.51 18.27
CA LEU A 4 3.77 -4.29 17.09
C LEU A 4 2.77 -4.13 15.94
N PHE A 5 1.48 -4.06 16.25
CA PHE A 5 0.44 -3.81 15.27
C PHE A 5 0.59 -2.43 14.60
N VAL A 6 0.81 -1.37 15.40
CA VAL A 6 1.02 0.00 14.88
C VAL A 6 2.28 0.09 14.02
N ILE A 7 3.37 -0.56 14.42
CA ILE A 7 4.61 -0.60 13.64
C ILE A 7 4.39 -1.33 12.31
N GLY A 8 3.68 -2.47 12.33
CA GLY A 8 3.31 -3.18 11.10
C GLY A 8 2.48 -2.32 10.15
N LEU A 9 1.51 -1.59 10.69
CA LEU A 9 0.65 -0.68 9.93
C LEU A 9 1.46 0.46 9.27
N LEU A 10 2.41 1.04 10.02
CA LEU A 10 3.35 2.04 9.51
C LEU A 10 4.25 1.50 8.40
N LEU A 11 4.78 0.30 8.55
CA LEU A 11 5.61 -0.37 7.54
C LEU A 11 4.81 -0.61 6.25
N ILE A 12 3.59 -1.12 6.36
CA ILE A 12 2.72 -1.35 5.20
C ILE A 12 2.37 -0.03 4.50
N PHE A 13 2.08 1.03 5.26
CA PHE A 13 1.80 2.35 4.71
C PHE A 13 3.01 2.91 3.94
N THR A 14 4.20 2.87 4.55
CA THR A 14 5.44 3.38 3.95
C THR A 14 5.82 2.58 2.70
N PHE A 15 5.66 1.26 2.74
CA PHE A 15 5.89 0.38 1.59
C PHE A 15 4.91 0.67 0.45
N SER A 16 3.63 0.82 0.76
CA SER A 16 2.59 1.11 -0.23
C SER A 16 2.82 2.46 -0.92
N PHE A 17 3.24 3.47 -0.17
CA PHE A 17 3.59 4.78 -0.70
C PHE A 17 4.83 4.70 -1.63
N SER A 18 5.87 4.00 -1.20
CA SER A 18 7.10 3.79 -1.99
C SER A 18 6.82 3.04 -3.29
N LEU A 19 6.00 1.98 -3.24
CA LEU A 19 5.63 1.18 -4.41
C LEU A 19 4.77 1.99 -5.40
N ALA A 20 3.81 2.77 -4.89
CA ALA A 20 2.99 3.64 -5.73
C ALA A 20 3.84 4.74 -6.41
N TRP A 21 4.81 5.31 -5.69
CA TRP A 21 5.77 6.26 -6.25
C TRP A 21 6.62 5.65 -7.36
N TYR A 22 7.17 4.46 -7.11
CA TYR A 22 7.95 3.72 -8.09
C TYR A 22 7.14 3.42 -9.36
N LEU A 23 5.92 2.92 -9.23
CA LEU A 23 5.05 2.61 -10.36
C LEU A 23 4.64 3.86 -11.15
N SER A 24 4.32 4.95 -10.45
CA SER A 24 3.99 6.24 -11.07
C SER A 24 5.18 6.87 -11.81
N TYR A 25 6.40 6.68 -11.31
CA TYR A 25 7.60 7.26 -11.92
C TYR A 25 8.09 6.46 -13.13
N TYR A 26 8.07 5.13 -13.06
CA TYR A 26 8.72 4.28 -14.07
C TYR A 26 7.77 3.60 -15.06
N ARG A 27 6.50 3.37 -14.72
CA ARG A 27 5.60 2.56 -15.57
C ARG A 27 4.43 3.30 -16.19
N ILE A 28 4.02 4.46 -15.66
CA ILE A 28 2.84 5.16 -16.17
C ILE A 28 3.25 6.55 -16.68
N PRO A 29 3.33 6.76 -18.01
CA PRO A 29 3.61 8.07 -18.58
C PRO A 29 2.35 8.96 -18.49
N VAL A 30 2.00 9.37 -17.27
CA VAL A 30 0.90 10.31 -17.05
C VAL A 30 1.45 11.73 -17.22
N GLN A 31 1.12 12.38 -18.33
CA GLN A 31 1.54 13.77 -18.63
C GLN A 31 0.98 14.79 -17.63
N SER A 32 -0.17 14.52 -17.03
CA SER A 32 -0.88 15.46 -16.14
C SER A 32 -0.57 15.19 -14.67
N ARG A 33 -0.04 16.22 -13.97
CA ARG A 33 0.28 16.16 -12.52
C ARG A 33 -0.91 15.68 -11.67
N VAL A 34 -2.12 16.12 -11.99
CA VAL A 34 -3.34 15.78 -11.24
C VAL A 34 -3.67 14.29 -11.34
N PHE A 35 -3.64 13.72 -12.55
CA PHE A 35 -3.89 12.29 -12.74
C PHE A 35 -2.76 11.43 -12.18
N ARG A 36 -1.53 11.95 -12.13
CA ARG A 36 -0.40 11.28 -11.48
C ARG A 36 -0.63 11.14 -9.98
N THR A 37 -1.10 12.19 -9.30
CA THR A 37 -1.40 12.15 -7.85
C THR A 37 -2.60 11.26 -7.54
N ILE A 38 -3.66 11.32 -8.35
CA ILE A 38 -4.84 10.44 -8.18
C ILE A 38 -4.43 8.99 -8.41
N GLY A 39 -3.65 8.70 -9.46
CA GLY A 39 -3.12 7.36 -9.73
C GLY A 39 -2.25 6.84 -8.60
N LEU A 40 -1.41 7.69 -8.02
CA LEU A 40 -0.61 7.40 -6.81
C LEU A 40 -1.46 7.02 -5.61
N LEU A 41 -2.52 7.79 -5.33
CA LEU A 41 -3.43 7.53 -4.22
C LEU A 41 -4.20 6.22 -4.42
N VAL A 42 -4.73 5.99 -5.62
CA VAL A 42 -5.49 4.77 -5.95
C VAL A 42 -4.58 3.54 -5.88
N LEU A 43 -3.39 3.58 -6.47
CA LEU A 43 -2.40 2.50 -6.40
C LEU A 43 -1.96 2.25 -4.96
N GLY A 44 -1.59 3.31 -4.22
CA GLY A 44 -1.17 3.20 -2.84
C GLY A 44 -2.25 2.57 -1.96
N THR A 45 -3.51 2.98 -2.13
CA THR A 45 -4.65 2.41 -1.40
C THR A 45 -4.86 0.94 -1.75
N PHE A 46 -4.76 0.58 -3.04
CA PHE A 46 -4.91 -0.80 -3.49
C PHE A 46 -3.80 -1.72 -2.96
N ILE A 47 -2.55 -1.26 -3.02
CA ILE A 47 -1.39 -1.98 -2.47
C ILE A 47 -1.54 -2.12 -0.96
N PHE A 48 -1.93 -1.05 -0.26
CA PHE A 48 -2.16 -1.09 1.18
C PHE A 48 -3.23 -2.11 1.56
N LEU A 49 -4.38 -2.11 0.86
CA LEU A 49 -5.48 -3.05 1.09
C LEU A 49 -5.04 -4.50 0.86
N THR A 50 -4.39 -4.78 -0.27
CA THR A 50 -3.94 -6.14 -0.61
C THR A 50 -2.88 -6.64 0.37
N THR A 51 -1.92 -5.79 0.73
CA THR A 51 -0.89 -6.14 1.72
C THR A 51 -1.54 -6.39 3.09
N THR A 52 -2.46 -5.54 3.54
CA THR A 52 -3.17 -5.71 4.82
C THR A 52 -4.01 -6.99 4.83
N LEU A 53 -4.75 -7.28 3.77
CA LEU A 53 -5.52 -8.52 3.62
C LEU A 53 -4.61 -9.75 3.68
N LEU A 54 -3.49 -9.74 2.95
CA LEU A 54 -2.51 -10.83 3.01
C LEU A 54 -1.93 -10.98 4.41
N THR A 55 -1.63 -9.88 5.08
CA THR A 55 -1.13 -9.89 6.46
C THR A 55 -2.15 -10.53 7.40
N LEU A 56 -3.43 -10.16 7.28
CA LEU A 56 -4.52 -10.76 8.05
C LEU A 56 -4.67 -12.25 7.75
N ILE A 57 -4.69 -12.67 6.48
CA ILE A 57 -4.88 -14.08 6.12
C ILE A 57 -3.69 -14.95 6.54
N VAL A 58 -2.46 -14.48 6.33
CA VAL A 58 -1.23 -15.26 6.54
C VAL A 58 -0.82 -15.30 8.01
N ILE A 59 -0.85 -14.17 8.70
CA ILE A 59 -0.39 -14.08 10.10
C ILE A 59 -1.53 -14.35 11.08
N TRP A 60 -2.76 -14.02 10.71
CA TRP A 60 -3.92 -14.18 11.59
C TRP A 60 -5.11 -14.83 10.87
N PRO A 61 -4.95 -16.06 10.36
CA PRO A 61 -6.01 -16.74 9.64
C PRO A 61 -7.31 -16.71 10.46
N PRO A 62 -8.42 -16.22 9.90
CA PRO A 62 -9.69 -16.09 10.62
C PRO A 62 -10.37 -17.44 10.89
N ILE A 63 -9.64 -18.54 10.73
CA ILE A 63 -10.12 -19.91 10.84
C ILE A 63 -9.25 -20.58 11.92
N ALA A 64 -9.71 -20.46 13.16
CA ALA A 64 -9.44 -21.38 14.25
C ALA A 64 -10.79 -21.96 14.69
#